data_AF-A0A0B7J8Q0-F1
#
_entry.id   AF-A0A0B7J8Q0-F1
#
_cell.length_a   1.000
_cell.length_b   1.000
_cell.length_c   1.000
_cell.angle_alpha   90.00
_cell.angle_beta   90.00
_cell.angle_gamma   90.00
#
_symmetry.space_group_name_H-M   'P 1'
#
loop_
_entity.id
_entity.type
_entity.pdbx_description
1 polymer ?
#
loop_
_entity_poly.entity_id
_entity_poly.type
_entity_poly.pdbx_seq_one_letter_code
_entity_poly.pdbx_strand_id
1 'polypeptide(L)'
;MIKYGALYLLFTIIFAAAVMIADRIHKNQLLKETKDSVYLDTDKERATFAADIVRKYILKPDQLFPAVENGLPPYRYGYADLNNNGSDEVFIIMQTDEFCTKNGCQGYLFSHTQKKLASWKSIYRPVLVADESHNGWRDILIGNDNKMHRIEYIAGGYQTDLTKAPEFNNRQQALIAVGLALDSKYYRNGGSNLALNYSQPIFDCQQCFLFSFNRYDESDNDFYLSVNTKDKTVTTYP
;
A
#
# COMPACT_ATOMS: atom_id res chain seq x y z
N MET A 1 20.31 47.50 3.42
CA MET A 1 19.82 46.55 4.45
C MET A 1 18.68 45.74 3.85
N ILE A 2 19.01 44.60 3.25
CA ILE A 2 18.03 43.75 2.57
C ILE A 2 17.47 42.74 3.58
N LYS A 3 16.17 42.54 3.47
CA LYS A 3 15.25 41.86 4.39
C LYS A 3 15.63 40.39 4.61
N TYR A 4 16.32 40.09 5.72
CA TYR A 4 16.56 38.70 6.17
C TYR A 4 15.33 38.04 6.84
N GLY A 5 14.23 38.76 7.04
CA GLY A 5 13.03 38.23 7.70
C GLY A 5 12.18 37.27 6.85
N ALA A 6 12.21 37.39 5.53
CA ALA A 6 11.38 36.54 4.65
C ALA A 6 12.00 35.15 4.41
N LEU A 7 13.33 35.03 4.46
CA LEU A 7 14.03 33.77 4.21
C LEU A 7 13.92 32.80 5.40
N TYR A 8 13.90 33.34 6.64
CA TYR A 8 13.74 32.54 7.85
C TYR A 8 12.31 31.95 7.98
N LEU A 9 11.30 32.67 7.52
CA LEU A 9 9.89 32.22 7.53
C LEU A 9 9.63 31.09 6.51
N LEU A 10 10.31 31.11 5.36
CA LEU A 10 10.24 30.02 4.38
C LEU A 10 10.92 28.74 4.88
N PHE A 11 12.06 28.86 5.57
CA PHE A 11 12.76 27.69 6.13
C PHE A 11 12.03 27.04 7.31
N THR A 12 11.34 27.80 8.16
CA THR A 12 10.54 27.25 9.26
C THR A 12 9.28 26.53 8.79
N ILE A 13 8.63 27.01 7.72
CA ILE A 13 7.45 26.34 7.14
C ILE A 13 7.84 24.99 6.50
N ILE A 14 8.99 24.93 5.81
CA ILE A 14 9.48 23.69 5.19
C ILE A 14 9.88 22.65 6.25
N PHE A 15 10.50 23.08 7.36
CA PHE A 15 10.82 22.16 8.46
C PHE A 15 9.59 21.70 9.25
N ALA A 16 8.58 22.55 9.45
CA ALA A 16 7.32 22.15 10.07
C ALA A 16 6.56 21.12 9.21
N ALA A 17 6.56 21.28 7.88
CA ALA A 17 6.00 20.30 6.96
C ALA A 17 6.76 18.96 7.00
N ALA A 18 8.09 18.98 7.14
CA ALA A 18 8.92 17.77 7.21
C ALA A 18 8.79 17.01 8.54
N VAL A 19 8.64 17.72 9.67
CA VAL A 19 8.51 17.10 11.00
C VAL A 19 7.11 16.50 11.22
N MET A 20 6.06 17.09 10.63
CA MET A 20 4.71 16.50 10.68
C MET A 20 4.54 15.22 9.85
N ILE A 21 5.49 14.89 8.95
CA ILE A 21 5.45 13.63 8.20
C ILE A 21 5.96 12.46 9.05
N ALA A 22 6.92 12.69 9.96
CA ALA A 22 7.53 11.62 10.76
C ALA A 22 6.72 11.27 12.01
N ASP A 23 6.15 12.27 12.70
CA ASP A 23 5.43 12.06 13.97
C ASP A 23 4.00 11.53 13.76
N ARG A 24 3.44 11.72 12.56
CA ARG A 24 2.12 11.18 12.18
C ARG A 24 2.16 9.66 11.89
N ILE A 25 3.35 9.07 11.73
CA ILE A 25 3.52 7.64 11.39
C ILE A 25 3.06 6.74 12.56
N HIS A 26 3.26 7.16 13.81
CA HIS A 26 2.98 6.30 14.96
C HIS A 26 1.52 6.33 15.44
N LYS A 27 0.78 7.41 15.18
CA LYS A 27 -0.58 7.59 15.72
C LYS A 27 -1.71 7.42 14.70
N ASN A 28 -1.37 7.45 13.41
CA ASN A 28 -2.32 7.33 12.30
C ASN A 28 -2.18 6.01 11.51
N GLN A 29 -1.62 4.93 12.06
CA GLN A 29 -1.90 3.61 11.45
C GLN A 29 -3.38 3.20 11.59
N LEU A 30 -4.12 3.89 12.46
CA LEU A 30 -5.57 4.12 12.34
C LEU A 30 -5.84 5.25 11.34
N LEU A 31 -5.30 5.15 10.13
CA LEU A 31 -5.76 5.97 9.02
C LEU A 31 -7.20 5.52 8.78
N LYS A 32 -8.11 6.47 8.88
CA LYS A 32 -9.55 6.32 8.63
C LYS A 32 -9.70 5.73 7.23
N GLU A 33 -9.68 4.40 7.10
CA GLU A 33 -10.07 3.67 5.90
C GLU A 33 -11.57 3.93 5.75
N THR A 34 -11.89 5.03 5.08
CA THR A 34 -13.26 5.36 4.72
C THR A 34 -13.71 4.43 3.60
N LYS A 35 -15.02 4.17 3.56
CA LYS A 35 -15.74 3.30 2.62
C LYS A 35 -15.36 3.50 1.14
N ASP A 36 -14.81 4.65 0.79
CA ASP A 36 -14.46 5.05 -0.57
C ASP A 36 -13.01 4.72 -0.97
N SER A 37 -12.12 4.29 -0.06
CA SER A 37 -10.74 3.91 -0.40
C SER A 37 -10.58 2.47 -0.91
N VAL A 38 -11.69 1.83 -1.25
CA VAL A 38 -11.71 0.43 -1.68
C VAL A 38 -11.42 0.35 -3.16
N TYR A 39 -10.20 -0.10 -3.50
CA TYR A 39 -9.98 -0.75 -4.79
C TYR A 39 -10.99 -1.91 -4.91
N LEU A 40 -12.03 -1.68 -5.71
CA LEU A 40 -13.00 -2.68 -6.09
C LEU A 40 -12.41 -3.40 -7.31
N ASP A 41 -11.77 -4.54 -7.08
CA ASP A 41 -11.54 -5.47 -8.17
C ASP A 41 -12.91 -5.87 -8.73
N THR A 42 -13.19 -5.45 -9.96
CA THR A 42 -14.47 -5.73 -10.63
C THR A 42 -14.48 -7.10 -11.31
N ASP A 43 -13.33 -7.80 -11.30
CA ASP A 43 -13.20 -9.14 -11.82
C ASP A 43 -13.81 -10.15 -10.84
N LYS A 44 -15.02 -10.62 -11.20
CA LYS A 44 -15.77 -11.60 -10.43
C LYS A 44 -15.03 -12.94 -10.29
N GLU A 45 -14.26 -13.35 -11.29
CA GLU A 45 -13.53 -14.63 -11.26
C GLU A 45 -12.37 -14.55 -10.27
N ARG A 46 -11.59 -13.47 -10.33
CA ARG A 46 -10.53 -13.17 -9.35
C ARG A 46 -11.07 -13.01 -7.93
N ALA A 47 -12.21 -12.34 -7.76
CA ALA A 47 -12.87 -12.25 -6.46
C ALA A 47 -13.27 -13.63 -5.91
N THR A 48 -13.83 -14.48 -6.77
CA THR A 48 -14.26 -15.83 -6.40
C THR A 48 -13.06 -16.70 -6.03
N PHE A 49 -11.98 -16.65 -6.82
CA PHE A 49 -10.76 -17.42 -6.56
C PHE A 49 -10.10 -17.06 -5.22
N ALA A 50 -9.98 -15.76 -4.92
CA ALA A 50 -9.48 -15.30 -3.62
C ALA A 50 -10.38 -15.75 -2.46
N ALA A 51 -11.70 -15.61 -2.64
CA ALA A 51 -12.68 -16.05 -1.64
C ALA A 51 -12.61 -17.56 -1.37
N ASP A 52 -12.39 -18.37 -2.41
CA ASP A 52 -12.24 -19.82 -2.28
C ASP A 52 -11.00 -20.19 -1.48
N ILE A 53 -9.87 -19.52 -1.74
CA ILE A 53 -8.64 -19.72 -0.95
C ILE A 53 -8.87 -19.39 0.51
N VAL A 54 -9.49 -18.24 0.79
CA VAL A 54 -9.76 -17.80 2.16
C VAL A 54 -10.59 -18.84 2.90
N ARG A 55 -11.69 -19.32 2.30
CA ARG A 55 -12.56 -20.33 2.92
C ARG A 55 -11.87 -21.67 3.14
N LYS A 56 -11.04 -22.10 2.20
CA LYS A 56 -10.44 -23.45 2.21
C LYS A 56 -9.16 -23.56 3.04
N TYR A 57 -8.33 -22.50 3.06
CA TYR A 57 -6.96 -22.58 3.57
C TYR A 57 -6.64 -21.62 4.70
N ILE A 58 -7.40 -20.53 4.85
CA ILE A 58 -7.12 -19.49 5.85
C ILE A 58 -8.08 -19.62 7.03
N LEU A 59 -9.36 -19.85 6.75
CA LEU A 59 -10.37 -20.06 7.79
C LEU A 59 -10.29 -21.42 8.44
N LYS A 60 -10.73 -21.48 9.70
CA LYS A 60 -11.07 -22.74 10.36
C LYS A 60 -12.38 -23.31 9.77
N PRO A 61 -12.58 -24.64 9.76
CA PRO A 61 -13.75 -25.27 9.13
C PRO A 61 -15.12 -24.73 9.56
N ASP A 62 -15.26 -24.36 10.83
CA ASP A 62 -16.53 -23.90 11.40
C ASP A 62 -16.64 -22.36 11.47
N GLN A 63 -15.67 -21.66 10.90
CA GLN A 63 -15.57 -20.21 10.99
C GLN A 63 -16.32 -19.54 9.83
N LEU A 64 -17.33 -18.73 10.18
CA LEU A 64 -18.03 -17.87 9.24
C LEU A 64 -17.44 -16.46 9.27
N PHE A 65 -17.17 -15.88 8.11
CA PHE A 65 -16.83 -14.45 8.03
C PHE A 65 -18.09 -13.59 8.18
N PRO A 66 -18.06 -12.51 8.98
CA PRO A 66 -18.96 -11.41 8.71
C PRO A 66 -18.72 -10.90 7.30
N ALA A 67 -19.79 -10.62 6.54
CA ALA A 67 -19.67 -10.07 5.19
C ALA A 67 -18.89 -8.74 5.18
N VAL A 68 -18.96 -8.00 6.30
CA VAL A 68 -18.28 -6.72 6.54
C VAL A 68 -18.00 -6.63 8.05
N GLU A 69 -16.80 -6.20 8.44
CA GLU A 69 -16.46 -5.81 9.82
C GLU A 69 -16.00 -4.34 9.82
N ASN A 70 -16.58 -3.50 10.68
CA ASN A 70 -16.30 -2.06 10.73
C ASN A 70 -16.44 -1.30 9.39
N GLY A 71 -17.30 -1.77 8.48
CA GLY A 71 -17.47 -1.18 7.15
C GLY A 71 -16.44 -1.62 6.10
N LEU A 72 -15.52 -2.52 6.44
CA LEU A 72 -14.48 -3.05 5.55
C LEU A 72 -14.73 -4.53 5.22
N PRO A 73 -14.32 -5.00 4.03
CA PRO A 73 -14.31 -6.42 3.75
C PRO A 73 -13.29 -7.13 4.66
N PRO A 74 -13.49 -8.42 4.96
CA PRO A 74 -12.65 -9.15 5.89
C PRO A 74 -11.20 -9.37 5.43
N TYR A 75 -10.93 -9.15 4.15
CA TYR A 75 -9.59 -9.25 3.55
C TYR A 75 -9.52 -8.38 2.28
N ARG A 76 -8.29 -8.10 1.86
CA ARG A 76 -7.95 -7.54 0.54
C ARG A 76 -7.13 -8.55 -0.22
N TYR A 77 -7.14 -8.44 -1.55
CA TYR A 77 -6.32 -9.26 -2.41
C TYR A 77 -5.80 -8.47 -3.62
N GLY A 78 -4.76 -9.00 -4.25
CA GLY A 78 -4.21 -8.51 -5.51
C GLY A 78 -3.50 -9.63 -6.25
N TYR A 79 -3.34 -9.43 -7.56
CA TYR A 79 -2.82 -10.42 -8.49
C TYR A 79 -1.61 -9.88 -9.23
N ALA A 80 -0.60 -10.72 -9.42
CA ALA A 80 0.55 -10.44 -10.29
C ALA A 80 1.21 -11.74 -10.74
N ASP A 81 1.64 -11.80 -11.99
CA ASP A 81 2.52 -12.85 -12.51
C ASP A 81 3.94 -12.61 -11.97
N LEU A 82 4.26 -13.26 -10.84
CA LEU A 82 5.54 -13.05 -10.17
C LEU A 82 6.66 -13.85 -10.82
N ASN A 83 6.36 -14.91 -11.57
CA ASN A 83 7.37 -15.77 -12.21
C ASN A 83 7.40 -15.68 -13.75
N ASN A 84 6.61 -14.77 -14.32
CA ASN A 84 6.49 -14.52 -15.75
C ASN A 84 6.09 -15.78 -16.56
N ASN A 85 5.20 -16.62 -16.01
CA ASN A 85 4.68 -17.82 -16.67
C ASN A 85 3.32 -17.61 -17.37
N GLY A 86 2.78 -16.39 -17.32
CA GLY A 86 1.48 -16.03 -17.88
C GLY A 86 0.28 -16.31 -16.95
N SER A 87 0.52 -16.73 -15.71
CA SER A 87 -0.51 -16.99 -14.70
C SER A 87 -0.21 -16.23 -13.42
N ASP A 88 -1.19 -15.48 -12.93
CA ASP A 88 -0.99 -14.64 -11.75
C ASP A 88 -0.96 -15.44 -10.44
N GLU A 89 -0.01 -15.07 -9.57
CA GLU A 89 -0.09 -15.35 -8.15
C GLU A 89 -1.08 -14.39 -7.47
N VAL A 90 -1.69 -14.84 -6.38
CA VAL A 90 -2.61 -14.03 -5.56
C VAL A 90 -2.04 -13.79 -4.18
N PHE A 91 -2.01 -12.52 -3.77
CA PHE A 91 -1.70 -12.12 -2.41
C PHE A 91 -2.99 -11.74 -1.70
N ILE A 92 -3.15 -12.20 -0.46
CA ILE A 92 -4.30 -11.93 0.39
C ILE A 92 -3.79 -11.39 1.72
N ILE A 93 -4.30 -10.23 2.15
CA ILE A 93 -4.06 -9.69 3.49
C ILE A 93 -5.38 -9.60 4.23
N MET A 94 -5.41 -10.14 5.45
CA MET A 94 -6.60 -10.13 6.29
C MET A 94 -6.79 -8.76 6.94
N GLN A 95 -8.03 -8.42 7.27
CA GLN A 95 -8.39 -7.14 7.90
C GLN A 95 -9.19 -7.29 9.20
N THR A 96 -9.56 -8.51 9.59
CA THR A 96 -10.34 -8.74 10.82
C THR A 96 -9.45 -8.90 12.05
N ASP A 97 -9.98 -8.57 13.21
CA ASP A 97 -9.23 -8.53 14.48
C ASP A 97 -8.61 -9.88 14.87
N GLU A 98 -9.18 -11.02 14.43
CA GLU A 98 -8.58 -12.34 14.67
C GLU A 98 -7.23 -12.52 13.94
N PHE A 99 -7.08 -11.89 12.77
CA PHE A 99 -5.88 -12.00 11.94
C PHE A 99 -4.98 -10.78 12.05
N CYS A 100 -5.39 -9.76 12.79
CA CYS A 100 -4.67 -8.51 12.95
C CYS A 100 -4.26 -8.29 14.41
N THR A 101 -3.05 -7.76 14.57
CA THR A 101 -2.56 -7.25 15.85
C THR A 101 -2.22 -5.78 15.68
N LYS A 102 -1.88 -5.09 16.77
CA LYS A 102 -1.32 -3.73 16.70
C LYS A 102 -0.08 -3.63 15.79
N ASN A 103 0.62 -4.74 15.57
CA ASN A 103 1.86 -4.83 14.78
C ASN A 103 1.59 -5.22 13.31
N GLY A 104 0.34 -5.30 12.87
CA GLY A 104 -0.06 -5.61 11.51
C GLY A 104 -0.90 -6.87 11.40
N CYS A 105 -1.23 -7.23 10.17
CA CYS A 105 -2.14 -8.31 9.85
C CYS A 105 -1.43 -9.51 9.22
N GLN A 106 -2.09 -10.66 9.21
CA GLN A 106 -1.62 -11.84 8.50
C GLN A 106 -1.78 -11.65 6.99
N GLY A 107 -0.74 -12.02 6.24
CA GLY A 107 -0.72 -12.01 4.78
C GLY A 107 -0.31 -13.37 4.21
N TYR A 108 -0.84 -13.71 3.05
CA TYR A 108 -0.63 -15.00 2.40
C TYR A 108 -0.44 -14.82 0.90
N LEU A 109 0.45 -15.62 0.33
CA LEU A 109 0.71 -15.68 -1.10
C LEU A 109 0.43 -17.08 -1.62
N PHE A 110 -0.35 -17.18 -2.70
CA PHE A 110 -0.72 -18.44 -3.35
C PHE A 110 -0.46 -18.37 -4.85
N SER A 111 -0.15 -19.52 -5.46
CA SER A 111 -0.12 -19.67 -6.91
C SER A 111 -1.51 -19.63 -7.53
N HIS A 112 -1.59 -19.50 -8.86
CA HIS A 112 -2.80 -19.70 -9.65
C HIS A 112 -3.45 -21.09 -9.46
N THR A 113 -2.72 -22.08 -8.95
CA THR A 113 -3.21 -23.43 -8.60
C THR A 113 -3.58 -23.57 -7.11
N GLN A 114 -3.68 -22.47 -6.36
CA GLN A 114 -3.96 -22.43 -4.92
C GLN A 114 -2.90 -23.12 -4.05
N LYS A 115 -1.66 -23.31 -4.55
CA LYS A 115 -0.54 -23.77 -3.73
C LYS A 115 -0.03 -22.59 -2.90
N LYS A 116 0.01 -22.73 -1.57
CA LYS A 116 0.60 -21.71 -0.70
C LYS A 116 2.09 -21.56 -1.00
N LEU A 117 2.51 -20.35 -1.35
CA LEU A 117 3.91 -19.99 -1.63
C LEU A 117 4.59 -19.38 -0.40
N ALA A 118 3.87 -18.52 0.34
CA ALA A 118 4.39 -17.88 1.55
C ALA A 118 3.26 -17.37 2.46
N SER A 119 3.62 -17.04 3.70
CA SER A 119 2.72 -16.37 4.65
C SER A 119 3.51 -15.58 5.70
N TRP A 120 2.96 -14.45 6.12
CA TRP A 120 3.55 -13.56 7.12
C TRP A 120 2.54 -13.25 8.22
N LYS A 121 3.02 -13.06 9.46
CA LYS A 121 2.15 -12.87 10.63
C LYS A 121 1.76 -11.42 10.89
N SER A 122 2.62 -10.47 10.53
CA SER A 122 2.48 -9.08 10.92
C SER A 122 3.03 -8.21 9.80
N ILE A 123 2.17 -7.85 8.86
CA ILE A 123 2.51 -7.00 7.73
C ILE A 123 1.51 -5.86 7.60
N TYR A 124 1.92 -4.81 6.91
CA TYR A 124 1.11 -3.66 6.59
C TYR A 124 1.09 -3.43 5.08
N ARG A 125 0.06 -2.72 4.64
CA ARG A 125 0.06 -2.11 3.31
C ARG A 125 1.00 -0.90 3.30
N PRO A 126 1.65 -0.62 2.16
CA PRO A 126 1.44 -1.24 0.86
C PRO A 126 2.19 -2.57 0.68
N VAL A 127 1.69 -3.39 -0.25
CA VAL A 127 2.38 -4.59 -0.76
C VAL A 127 2.62 -4.35 -2.25
N LEU A 128 3.88 -4.30 -2.68
CA LEU A 128 4.25 -3.87 -4.03
C LEU A 128 5.10 -4.93 -4.75
N VAL A 129 5.14 -4.83 -6.08
CA VAL A 129 6.08 -5.60 -6.89
C VAL A 129 7.35 -4.77 -7.09
N ALA A 130 8.49 -5.33 -6.71
CA ALA A 130 9.79 -4.71 -6.94
C ALA A 130 10.17 -4.80 -8.43
N ASP A 131 11.05 -3.92 -8.93
CA ASP A 131 11.58 -4.08 -10.29
C ASP A 131 12.55 -5.26 -10.39
N GLU A 132 13.14 -5.64 -9.27
CA GLU A 132 14.11 -6.73 -9.18
C GLU A 132 13.45 -8.11 -9.13
N SER A 133 14.26 -9.10 -9.51
CA SER A 133 13.91 -10.52 -9.49
C SER A 133 15.06 -11.35 -8.97
N HIS A 134 14.71 -12.42 -8.27
CA HIS A 134 15.64 -13.47 -7.86
C HIS A 134 15.12 -14.83 -8.29
N ASN A 135 16.00 -15.65 -8.87
CA ASN A 135 15.70 -17.02 -9.30
C ASN A 135 14.45 -17.13 -10.22
N GLY A 136 14.25 -16.13 -11.08
CA GLY A 136 13.12 -16.09 -12.02
C GLY A 136 11.80 -15.59 -11.45
N TRP A 137 11.78 -15.14 -10.19
CA TRP A 137 10.61 -14.56 -9.54
C TRP A 137 10.84 -13.09 -9.20
N ARG A 138 9.84 -12.24 -9.37
CA ARG A 138 9.81 -10.84 -8.92
C ARG A 138 9.83 -10.78 -7.41
N ASP A 139 10.65 -9.87 -6.87
CA ASP A 139 10.64 -9.63 -5.43
C ASP A 139 9.39 -8.85 -5.04
N ILE A 140 8.99 -8.98 -3.77
CA ILE A 140 7.83 -8.29 -3.21
C ILE A 140 8.34 -7.29 -2.19
N LEU A 141 7.74 -6.09 -2.15
CA LEU A 141 8.02 -5.11 -1.11
C LEU A 141 6.89 -5.15 -0.09
N ILE A 142 7.21 -5.44 1.18
CA ILE A 142 6.23 -5.62 2.25
C ILE A 142 6.56 -4.70 3.44
N GLY A 143 5.56 -4.03 3.99
CA GLY A 143 5.69 -3.23 5.21
C GLY A 143 5.66 -4.07 6.48
N ASN A 144 6.60 -3.86 7.40
CA ASN A 144 6.61 -4.40 8.76
C ASN A 144 7.37 -3.44 9.70
N ASP A 145 6.87 -3.25 10.93
CA ASP A 145 7.50 -2.43 11.97
C ASP A 145 8.00 -1.04 11.47
N ASN A 146 7.14 -0.31 10.76
CA ASN A 146 7.42 1.01 10.15
C ASN A 146 8.55 1.03 9.10
N LYS A 147 8.94 -0.14 8.59
CA LYS A 147 9.92 -0.31 7.52
C LYS A 147 9.30 -1.06 6.35
N MET A 148 9.85 -0.86 5.17
CA MET A 148 9.57 -1.70 4.02
C MET A 148 10.74 -2.66 3.84
N HIS A 149 10.43 -3.91 3.51
CA HIS A 149 11.41 -4.96 3.28
C HIS A 149 11.27 -5.51 1.87
N ARG A 150 12.41 -5.82 1.26
CA ARG A 150 12.46 -6.55 -0.01
C ARG A 150 12.45 -8.05 0.28
N ILE A 151 11.42 -8.72 -0.22
CA ILE A 151 11.17 -10.14 0.01
C ILE A 151 11.59 -10.89 -1.24
N GLU A 152 12.75 -11.53 -1.14
CA GLU A 152 13.38 -12.22 -2.25
C GLU A 152 12.89 -13.66 -2.35
N TYR A 153 12.83 -14.19 -3.58
CA TYR A 153 12.59 -15.61 -3.81
C TYR A 153 13.92 -16.37 -3.85
N ILE A 154 14.22 -17.10 -2.78
CA ILE A 154 15.49 -17.81 -2.59
C ILE A 154 15.23 -19.25 -2.20
N ALA A 155 16.03 -20.17 -2.73
CA ALA A 155 15.99 -21.60 -2.39
C ALA A 155 14.58 -22.23 -2.52
N GLY A 156 13.81 -21.80 -3.52
CA GLY A 156 12.49 -22.38 -3.84
C GLY A 156 11.30 -21.77 -3.07
N GLY A 157 11.48 -20.63 -2.40
CA GLY A 157 10.38 -19.91 -1.75
C GLY A 157 10.71 -18.44 -1.45
N TYR A 158 9.68 -17.66 -1.12
CA TYR A 158 9.86 -16.30 -0.62
C TYR A 158 10.32 -16.31 0.84
N GLN A 159 11.19 -15.36 1.19
CA GLN A 159 11.58 -15.11 2.57
C GLN A 159 10.34 -14.81 3.45
N THR A 160 10.15 -15.55 4.54
CA THR A 160 9.04 -15.33 5.48
C THR A 160 9.48 -14.66 6.77
N ASP A 161 10.79 -14.69 7.07
CA ASP A 161 11.40 -14.00 8.20
C ASP A 161 11.85 -12.59 7.77
N LEU A 162 10.99 -11.60 8.03
CA LEU A 162 11.21 -10.20 7.64
C LEU A 162 12.42 -9.56 8.32
N THR A 163 12.89 -10.12 9.46
CA THR A 163 14.07 -9.60 10.16
C THR A 163 15.38 -9.86 9.41
N LYS A 164 15.34 -10.82 8.46
CA LYS A 164 16.47 -11.17 7.59
C LYS A 164 16.35 -10.58 6.19
N ALA A 165 15.19 -10.02 5.86
CA ALA A 165 14.92 -9.43 4.56
C ALA A 165 15.58 -8.04 4.47
N PRO A 166 16.27 -7.70 3.36
CA PRO A 166 16.85 -6.39 3.16
C PRO A 166 15.83 -5.26 3.33
N GLU A 167 16.22 -4.18 4.03
CA GLU A 167 15.38 -2.98 4.14
C GLU A 167 15.33 -2.28 2.77
N PHE A 168 14.12 -1.93 2.34
CA PHE A 168 13.87 -1.11 1.16
C PHE A 168 13.46 0.29 1.60
N ASN A 169 14.13 1.31 1.06
CA ASN A 169 13.87 2.70 1.39
C ASN A 169 13.52 3.50 0.13
N ASN A 170 12.28 3.96 0.05
CA ASN A 170 11.78 4.78 -1.06
C ASN A 170 11.53 6.24 -0.67
N ARG A 171 12.19 6.75 0.39
CA ARG A 171 11.92 8.09 0.93
C ARG A 171 12.18 9.18 -0.10
N GLN A 172 13.23 9.04 -0.93
CA GLN A 172 13.53 10.02 -1.98
C GLN A 172 12.46 10.01 -3.07
N GLN A 173 12.01 8.83 -3.48
CA GLN A 173 10.94 8.66 -4.46
C GLN A 173 9.62 9.22 -3.92
N ALA A 174 9.31 9.01 -2.64
CA ALA A 174 8.13 9.59 -2.00
C ALA A 174 8.15 11.13 -2.03
N LEU A 175 9.32 11.76 -1.81
CA LEU A 175 9.45 13.22 -1.92
C LEU A 175 9.25 13.72 -3.35
N ILE A 176 9.76 12.98 -4.34
CA ILE A 176 9.51 13.27 -5.76
C ILE A 176 8.02 13.14 -6.07
N ALA A 177 7.35 12.10 -5.56
CA ALA A 177 5.93 11.86 -5.76
C ALA A 177 5.08 13.00 -5.18
N VAL A 178 5.43 13.49 -3.98
CA VAL A 178 4.80 14.68 -3.37
C VAL A 178 4.95 15.90 -4.28
N GLY A 179 6.17 16.15 -4.80
CA GLY A 179 6.41 17.26 -5.73
C GLY A 179 5.54 17.18 -6.99
N LEU A 180 5.45 16.00 -7.60
CA LEU A 180 4.60 15.76 -8.77
C LEU A 180 3.10 15.95 -8.45
N ALA A 181 2.64 15.43 -7.31
CA ALA A 181 1.25 15.59 -6.87
C ALA A 181 0.88 17.08 -6.69
N LEU A 182 1.74 17.85 -6.01
CA LEU A 182 1.53 19.28 -5.76
C LEU A 182 1.59 20.14 -7.03
N ASP A 183 2.44 19.76 -8.00
CA ASP A 183 2.56 20.46 -9.29
C ASP A 183 1.41 20.13 -10.26
N SER A 184 0.70 19.01 -10.01
CA SER A 184 -0.37 18.54 -10.89
C SER A 184 -1.53 19.54 -11.00
N LYS A 185 -2.16 19.58 -12.19
CA LYS A 185 -3.38 20.36 -12.43
C LYS A 185 -4.53 19.98 -11.48
N TYR A 186 -4.55 18.73 -11.00
CA TYR A 186 -5.62 18.21 -10.15
C TYR A 186 -5.53 18.79 -8.74
N TYR A 187 -4.33 18.82 -8.16
CA TYR A 187 -4.13 19.41 -6.84
C TYR A 187 -4.16 20.94 -6.89
N ARG A 188 -3.58 21.56 -7.93
CA ARG A 188 -3.61 23.02 -8.10
C ARG A 188 -5.01 23.59 -8.23
N ASN A 189 -5.99 22.78 -8.63
CA ASN A 189 -7.39 23.15 -8.66
C ASN A 189 -8.03 23.05 -7.27
N GLY A 190 -7.56 23.87 -6.32
CA GLY A 190 -8.18 24.01 -4.99
C GLY A 190 -7.86 22.91 -3.98
N GLY A 191 -6.81 22.12 -4.20
CA GLY A 191 -6.40 21.03 -3.32
C GLY A 191 -5.80 21.49 -1.99
N SER A 192 -6.03 20.70 -0.95
CA SER A 192 -5.51 20.87 0.40
C SER A 192 -5.29 19.50 1.07
N ASN A 193 -4.57 19.45 2.20
CA ASN A 193 -4.38 18.23 3.00
C ASN A 193 -3.83 17.00 2.25
N LEU A 194 -2.87 17.21 1.35
CA LEU A 194 -2.23 16.09 0.63
C LEU A 194 -1.58 15.12 1.63
N ALA A 195 -1.95 13.85 1.56
CA ALA A 195 -1.41 12.79 2.41
C ALA A 195 -1.19 11.52 1.60
N LEU A 196 -0.13 10.76 1.93
CA LEU A 196 0.04 9.42 1.39
C LEU A 196 -1.09 8.52 1.87
N ASN A 197 -1.64 7.73 0.96
CA ASN A 197 -2.69 6.76 1.23
C ASN A 197 -2.18 5.35 0.91
N TYR A 198 -2.09 4.50 1.93
CA TYR A 198 -1.60 3.13 1.78
C TYR A 198 -2.66 2.13 1.33
N SER A 199 -3.83 2.60 0.88
CA SER A 199 -4.90 1.77 0.30
C SER A 199 -4.68 1.47 -1.19
N GLN A 200 -3.49 1.72 -1.73
CA GLN A 200 -3.14 1.38 -3.10
C GLN A 200 -3.32 -0.12 -3.40
N PRO A 201 -3.53 -0.49 -4.69
CA PRO A 201 -3.69 -1.88 -5.07
C PRO A 201 -2.55 -2.76 -4.54
N ILE A 202 -2.90 -3.97 -4.11
CA ILE A 202 -1.88 -4.97 -3.78
C ILE A 202 -1.19 -5.35 -5.08
N PHE A 203 0.15 -5.41 -5.05
CA PHE A 203 1.02 -5.57 -6.20
C PHE A 203 1.06 -4.39 -7.18
N ASP A 204 0.79 -3.17 -6.69
CA ASP A 204 1.13 -1.97 -7.46
C ASP A 204 2.66 -1.83 -7.65
N CYS A 205 3.07 -0.93 -8.54
CA CYS A 205 4.48 -0.75 -8.89
C CYS A 205 5.28 -0.09 -7.75
N GLN A 206 6.58 -0.40 -7.63
CA GLN A 206 7.42 0.18 -6.56
C GLN A 206 7.59 1.72 -6.63
N GLN A 207 7.31 2.32 -7.80
CA GLN A 207 7.35 3.77 -8.04
C GLN A 207 5.97 4.44 -7.99
N CYS A 208 4.92 3.66 -7.71
CA CYS A 208 3.53 4.09 -7.68
C CYS A 208 3.15 4.49 -6.26
N PHE A 209 2.57 5.69 -6.15
CA PHE A 209 2.13 6.27 -4.89
C PHE A 209 0.69 6.74 -5.04
N LEU A 210 -0.14 6.37 -4.07
CA LEU A 210 -1.48 6.91 -3.93
C LEU A 210 -1.48 8.04 -2.90
N PHE A 211 -2.05 9.17 -3.27
CA PHE A 211 -2.30 10.29 -2.35
C PHE A 211 -3.79 10.52 -2.21
N SER A 212 -4.22 10.91 -1.01
CA SER A 212 -5.52 11.54 -0.78
C SER A 212 -5.34 13.05 -0.57
N PHE A 213 -6.34 13.83 -0.97
CA PHE A 213 -6.41 15.27 -0.72
C PHE A 213 -7.87 15.73 -0.65
N ASN A 214 -8.12 16.87 -0.01
CA ASN A 214 -9.44 17.51 -0.02
C ASN A 214 -9.42 18.69 -0.98
N ARG A 215 -10.60 19.16 -1.39
CA ARG A 215 -10.72 20.48 -2.02
C ARG A 215 -11.34 21.49 -1.05
N TYR A 216 -10.91 22.74 -1.15
CA TYR A 216 -11.40 23.81 -0.28
C TYR A 216 -12.92 24.04 -0.37
N ASP A 217 -13.50 23.79 -1.55
CA ASP A 217 -14.93 23.91 -1.84
C ASP A 217 -15.72 22.61 -1.62
N GLU A 218 -15.03 21.48 -1.42
CA GLU A 218 -15.62 20.15 -1.28
C GLU A 218 -14.98 19.40 -0.09
N SER A 219 -15.02 20.02 1.11
CA SER A 219 -14.27 19.53 2.28
C SER A 219 -14.69 18.16 2.80
N ASP A 220 -15.89 17.71 2.44
CA ASP A 220 -16.45 16.43 2.89
C ASP A 220 -16.06 15.24 2.01
N ASN A 221 -15.38 15.51 0.87
CA ASN A 221 -14.93 14.49 -0.06
C ASN A 221 -13.41 14.33 -0.02
N ASP A 222 -12.96 13.08 0.00
CA ASP A 222 -11.57 12.74 -0.26
C ASP A 222 -11.42 12.48 -1.76
N PHE A 223 -10.42 13.13 -2.37
CA PHE A 223 -10.01 12.92 -3.75
C PHE A 223 -8.68 12.19 -3.77
N TYR A 224 -8.43 11.39 -4.80
CA TYR A 224 -7.22 10.59 -4.88
C TYR A 224 -6.38 10.90 -6.13
N LEU A 225 -5.06 10.89 -5.96
CA LEU A 225 -4.09 11.00 -7.05
C LEU A 225 -3.21 9.76 -7.06
N SER A 226 -3.14 9.09 -8.20
CA SER A 226 -2.08 8.12 -8.47
C SER A 226 -0.90 8.85 -9.11
N VAL A 227 0.29 8.63 -8.56
CA VAL A 227 1.54 9.24 -9.01
C VAL A 227 2.54 8.13 -9.31
N ASN A 228 3.03 8.09 -10.54
CA ASN A 228 4.13 7.23 -10.93
C ASN A 228 5.40 8.08 -11.11
N THR A 229 6.38 7.85 -10.23
CA THR A 229 7.62 8.64 -10.22
C THR A 229 8.62 8.25 -11.30
N LYS A 230 8.48 7.06 -11.90
CA LYS A 230 9.30 6.60 -13.02
C LYS A 230 8.93 7.36 -14.29
N ASP A 231 7.63 7.43 -14.58
CA ASP A 231 7.11 8.06 -15.79
C ASP A 231 6.75 9.55 -15.58
N LYS A 232 6.84 10.03 -14.33
CA LYS A 232 6.47 11.38 -13.91
C LYS A 232 5.03 11.74 -14.25
N THR A 233 4.14 10.75 -14.17
CA THR A 233 2.72 10.92 -14.48
C THR A 233 1.90 11.09 -13.20
N VAL A 234 0.84 11.87 -13.31
CA VAL A 234 -0.17 12.05 -12.27
C VAL A 234 -1.54 11.87 -12.91
N THR A 235 -2.38 11.05 -12.29
CA THR A 235 -3.77 10.84 -12.71
C THR A 235 -4.69 10.90 -11.50
N THR A 236 -5.95 11.25 -11.72
CA THR A 236 -6.98 11.03 -10.70
C THR A 236 -7.18 9.54 -10.51
N TYR A 237 -7.32 9.12 -9.27
CA TYR A 237 -7.66 7.75 -8.91
C TYR A 237 -9.11 7.74 -8.42
N PRO A 238 -9.95 6.81 -8.91
CA PRO A 238 -11.36 6.72 -8.56
C PRO A 238 -11.58 6.35 -7.09
#